data_AF-A0A7C5WPR5-F1
#
_entry.id   AF-A0A7C5WPR5-F1
#
_cell.length_a   1.000
_cell.length_b   1.000
_cell.length_c   1.000
_cell.angle_alpha   90.00
_cell.angle_beta   90.00
_cell.angle_gamma   90.00
#
_symmetry.space_group_name_H-M   'P 1'
#
loop_
_entity.id
_entity.type
_entity.pdbx_description
1 polymer ?
#
loop_
_entity_poly.entity_id
_entity_poly.type
_entity_poly.pdbx_seq_one_letter_code
_entity_poly.pdbx_strand_id
1 'polypeptide(L)'
;MKCEVCGGVLVWDYEYGEIVCSQCGVVHGRIFSSDIPGYHTSEKHSRGDQVEKSSANTLKPSLFKYRRLLRLYLTANRKIRGKPWLEVNYNKLFETGRFVKTITSVASMKARESIEKHEYWEIINRGLKVLETVNPALLARSERCKYALAYMIAKTIETGEIPSEEEVTSIFNVSETSYRRLKLIITSIQSRPVLAQFKST
;
A
#
# COMPACT_ATOMS: atom_id res chain seq x y z
N MET A 1 -30.15 18.75 13.77
CA MET A 1 -29.25 19.57 14.60
C MET A 1 -27.95 19.81 13.86
N LYS A 2 -27.34 21.00 13.98
CA LYS A 2 -26.06 21.33 13.34
C LYS A 2 -24.99 21.50 14.42
N CYS A 3 -23.77 21.12 14.09
CA CYS A 3 -22.60 21.26 14.93
C CYS A 3 -22.23 22.74 15.08
N GLU A 4 -22.09 23.20 16.32
CA GLU A 4 -21.69 24.57 16.67
C GLU A 4 -20.26 24.92 16.20
N VAL A 5 -19.42 23.91 15.96
CA VAL A 5 -18.01 24.10 15.56
C VAL A 5 -17.83 24.18 14.04
N CYS A 6 -18.58 23.41 13.26
CA CYS A 6 -18.35 23.30 11.81
C CYS A 6 -19.62 23.35 10.94
N GLY A 7 -20.81 23.51 11.54
CA GLY A 7 -22.08 23.51 10.83
C GLY A 7 -22.55 22.14 10.32
N GLY A 8 -21.74 21.09 10.49
CA GLY A 8 -22.04 19.73 10.04
C GLY A 8 -23.20 19.05 10.78
N VAL A 9 -23.76 18.01 10.18
CA VAL A 9 -24.92 17.28 10.73
C VAL A 9 -24.51 16.47 11.96
N LEU A 10 -25.30 16.51 13.03
CA LEU A 10 -25.15 15.66 14.20
C LEU A 10 -25.81 14.30 13.97
N VAL A 11 -25.11 13.23 14.33
CA VAL A 11 -25.53 11.84 14.21
C VAL A 11 -25.42 11.15 15.56
N TRP A 12 -26.24 10.13 15.77
CA TRP A 12 -26.25 9.34 17.00
C TRP A 12 -25.32 8.14 16.84
N ASP A 13 -24.35 8.05 17.75
CA ASP A 13 -23.46 6.92 17.89
C ASP A 13 -24.00 6.00 18.98
N TYR A 14 -24.72 4.95 18.56
CA TYR A 14 -25.34 3.99 19.46
C TYR A 14 -24.35 3.03 20.12
N GLU A 15 -23.13 2.89 19.58
CA GLU A 15 -22.11 2.01 20.15
C GLU A 15 -21.57 2.61 21.46
N TYR A 16 -21.44 3.94 21.50
CA TYR A 16 -20.93 4.67 22.66
C TYR A 16 -22.00 5.49 23.39
N GLY A 17 -23.23 5.54 22.86
CA GLY A 17 -24.32 6.33 23.44
C GLY A 17 -24.09 7.83 23.37
N GLU A 18 -23.50 8.34 22.28
CA GLU A 18 -23.05 9.73 22.13
C GLU A 18 -23.69 10.42 20.92
N ILE A 19 -23.92 11.74 20.99
CA ILE A 19 -24.33 12.58 19.85
C ILE A 19 -23.07 13.22 19.27
N VAL A 20 -22.73 12.91 18.03
CA VAL A 20 -21.44 13.25 17.43
C VAL A 20 -21.63 13.99 16.10
N CYS A 21 -20.80 14.98 15.81
CA CYS A 21 -20.81 15.62 14.49
C CYS A 21 -20.21 14.70 13.41
N SER A 22 -20.97 14.45 12.34
CA SER A 22 -20.53 13.65 11.17
C SER A 22 -19.33 14.22 10.41
N GLN A 23 -19.08 15.53 10.51
CA GLN A 23 -18.00 16.20 9.77
C GLN A 23 -16.75 16.42 10.62
N CYS A 24 -16.90 16.93 11.84
CA CYS A 24 -15.75 17.25 12.70
C CYS A 24 -15.56 16.26 13.86
N GLY A 25 -16.52 15.39 14.16
CA GLY A 25 -16.40 14.39 15.23
C GLY A 25 -16.48 14.96 16.65
N VAL A 26 -16.91 16.22 16.81
CA VAL A 26 -17.15 16.81 18.14
C VAL A 26 -18.36 16.10 18.77
N VAL A 27 -18.20 15.65 20.00
CA VAL A 27 -19.28 15.07 20.81
C VAL A 27 -20.04 16.23 21.45
N HIS A 28 -21.33 16.32 21.15
CA HIS A 28 -22.20 17.38 21.66
C HIS A 28 -22.99 16.94 22.89
N GLY A 29 -23.07 15.63 23.17
CA GLY A 29 -23.78 15.12 24.33
C GLY A 29 -23.84 13.60 24.34
N ARG A 30 -24.50 13.04 25.35
CA ARG A 30 -24.83 11.62 25.43
C ARG A 30 -26.29 11.39 25.05
N ILE A 31 -26.56 10.25 24.41
CA ILE A 31 -27.92 9.79 24.05
C ILE A 31 -28.68 9.39 25.32
N PHE A 32 -27.98 8.99 26.38
CA PHE A 32 -28.56 8.67 27.68
C PHE A 32 -28.37 9.83 28.65
N SER A 33 -29.48 10.32 29.19
CA SER A 33 -29.50 11.09 30.44
C SER A 33 -29.70 10.08 31.58
N SER A 34 -28.92 10.22 32.65
CA SER A 34 -29.08 9.48 33.89
C SER A 34 -30.39 9.83 34.62
N ASP A 35 -31.19 10.75 34.08
CA ASP A 35 -32.39 11.31 34.69
C ASP A 35 -33.67 10.61 34.18
N ILE A 36 -33.60 9.30 33.94
CA ILE A 36 -34.81 8.49 33.77
C ILE A 36 -35.42 8.30 35.16
N PRO A 37 -36.62 8.83 35.46
CA PRO A 37 -37.25 8.63 36.76
C PRO A 37 -37.51 7.14 36.96
N GLY A 38 -36.80 6.52 37.91
CA GLY A 38 -36.99 5.11 38.27
C GLY A 38 -35.77 4.20 38.10
N TYR A 39 -34.66 4.67 37.52
CA TYR A 39 -33.41 3.89 37.47
C TYR A 39 -32.52 4.21 38.68
N HIS A 40 -32.90 3.73 39.86
CA HIS A 40 -32.07 3.82 41.06
C HIS A 40 -30.93 2.80 40.99
N THR A 41 -29.79 3.19 40.42
CA THR A 41 -28.51 2.54 40.77
C THR A 41 -28.09 3.11 42.12
N SER A 42 -28.21 2.28 43.15
CA SER A 42 -27.79 2.56 44.50
C SER A 42 -26.28 2.70 44.57
N GLU A 43 -25.76 3.92 44.41
CA GLU A 43 -24.44 4.25 44.92
C GLU A 43 -24.37 5.73 45.34
N LYS A 44 -24.02 5.91 46.59
CA LYS A 44 -23.91 7.18 47.31
C LYS A 44 -22.80 8.01 46.66
N HIS A 45 -23.06 9.29 46.36
CA HIS A 45 -22.36 10.43 46.98
C HIS A 45 -22.77 11.78 46.39
N SER A 46 -23.23 12.65 47.30
CA SER A 46 -22.93 14.08 47.38
C SER A 46 -23.55 15.06 46.37
N ARG A 47 -24.53 15.81 46.90
CA ARG A 47 -24.88 17.18 46.51
C ARG A 47 -23.64 18.04 46.30
N GLY A 48 -23.62 18.76 45.18
CA GLY A 48 -22.65 19.81 44.91
C GLY A 48 -22.80 20.30 43.48
N ASP A 49 -23.73 21.24 43.28
CA ASP A 49 -23.71 22.18 42.16
C ASP A 49 -22.30 22.74 41.99
N GLN A 50 -21.53 22.16 41.08
CA GLN A 50 -20.42 22.83 40.44
C GLN A 50 -20.52 22.48 38.97
N VAL A 51 -21.05 23.46 38.23
CA VAL A 51 -20.64 23.84 36.88
C VAL A 51 -19.33 23.14 36.52
N GLU A 52 -19.43 21.96 35.91
CA GLU A 52 -18.28 21.34 35.26
C GLU A 52 -18.01 22.19 34.03
N LYS A 53 -17.20 23.22 34.28
CA LYS A 53 -16.42 23.96 33.30
C LYS A 53 -15.97 22.96 32.25
N SER A 54 -16.61 23.04 31.07
CA SER A 54 -15.98 22.81 29.78
C SER A 54 -14.89 21.75 29.86
N SER A 55 -15.29 20.47 29.96
CA SER A 55 -14.36 19.36 29.87
C SER A 55 -13.57 19.58 28.58
N ALA A 56 -12.30 19.95 28.77
CA ALA A 56 -11.40 20.27 27.69
C ALA A 56 -11.54 19.22 26.59
N ASN A 57 -11.55 19.70 25.33
CA ASN A 57 -11.53 18.95 24.07
C ASN A 57 -10.48 17.83 24.05
N THR A 58 -10.67 16.81 24.87
CA THR A 58 -9.75 15.69 25.00
C THR A 58 -10.21 14.70 23.95
N LEU A 59 -9.89 15.03 22.69
CA LEU A 59 -10.09 14.15 21.56
C LEU A 59 -9.54 12.78 21.95
N LYS A 60 -10.43 11.77 22.05
CA LYS A 60 -10.06 10.39 22.39
C LYS A 60 -8.88 9.98 21.49
N PRO A 61 -7.81 9.34 21.99
CA PRO A 61 -6.66 8.92 21.19
C PRO A 61 -7.04 8.11 19.94
N SER A 62 -8.15 7.35 20.00
CA SER A 62 -8.71 6.61 18.86
C SER A 62 -9.15 7.51 17.70
N LEU A 63 -9.66 8.72 17.97
CA LEU A 63 -10.13 9.67 16.98
C LEU A 63 -8.97 10.30 16.20
N PHE A 64 -7.82 10.54 16.83
CA PHE A 64 -6.62 11.00 16.14
C PHE A 64 -6.07 9.93 15.19
N LYS A 65 -6.04 8.66 15.64
CA LYS A 65 -5.66 7.52 14.80
C LYS A 65 -6.62 7.38 13.61
N TYR A 66 -7.93 7.43 13.86
CA TYR A 66 -8.94 7.37 12.81
C TYR A 66 -8.80 8.50 11.79
N ARG A 67 -8.70 9.76 12.24
CA ARG A 67 -8.48 10.93 11.36
C ARG A 67 -7.23 10.79 10.52
N ARG A 68 -6.13 10.28 11.10
CA ARG A 68 -4.88 10.03 10.36
C ARG A 68 -5.08 8.97 9.27
N LEU A 69 -5.71 7.83 9.60
CA LEU A 69 -5.96 6.74 8.65
C LEU A 69 -6.91 7.19 7.52
N LEU A 70 -7.96 7.91 7.86
CA LEU A 70 -8.90 8.48 6.88
C LEU A 70 -8.20 9.44 5.92
N ARG A 71 -7.32 10.32 6.44
CA ARG A 71 -6.50 11.21 5.59
C ARG A 71 -5.60 10.42 4.66
N LEU A 72 -4.96 9.35 5.12
CA LEU A 72 -4.13 8.48 4.29
C LEU A 72 -4.94 7.80 3.19
N TYR A 73 -6.11 7.24 3.53
CA TYR A 73 -7.03 6.64 2.57
C TYR A 73 -7.47 7.63 1.48
N LEU A 74 -7.96 8.82 1.87
CA LEU A 74 -8.40 9.84 0.93
C LEU A 74 -7.27 10.35 0.04
N THR A 75 -6.04 10.37 0.56
CA THR A 75 -4.85 10.78 -0.21
C THR A 75 -4.44 9.68 -1.21
N ALA A 76 -4.49 8.42 -0.79
CA ALA A 76 -4.24 7.27 -1.66
C ALA A 76 -5.26 7.21 -2.80
N ASN A 77 -6.54 7.32 -2.46
CA ASN A 77 -7.63 7.27 -3.43
C ASN A 77 -7.53 8.41 -4.46
N ARG A 78 -7.21 9.63 -4.01
CA ARG A 78 -6.94 10.76 -4.92
C ARG A 78 -5.78 10.50 -5.89
N LYS A 79 -4.72 9.80 -5.46
CA LYS A 79 -3.56 9.48 -6.32
C LYS A 79 -3.88 8.47 -7.42
N ILE A 80 -4.87 7.61 -7.20
CA ILE A 80 -5.23 6.49 -8.10
C ILE A 80 -6.53 6.71 -8.83
N ARG A 81 -7.33 7.68 -8.42
CA ARG A 81 -8.53 8.09 -9.15
C ARG A 81 -8.19 8.30 -10.63
N GLY A 82 -8.88 7.56 -11.51
CA GLY A 82 -8.65 7.58 -12.96
C GLY A 82 -7.47 6.73 -13.45
N LYS A 83 -6.84 5.91 -12.60
CA LYS A 83 -5.69 5.05 -12.93
C LYS A 83 -5.97 3.59 -12.54
N PRO A 84 -6.82 2.87 -13.30
CA PRO A 84 -7.21 1.49 -12.97
C PRO A 84 -6.05 0.48 -12.98
N TRP A 85 -4.92 0.84 -13.58
CA TRP A 85 -3.70 0.00 -13.62
C TRP A 85 -2.85 0.09 -12.34
N LEU A 86 -3.28 0.85 -11.32
CA LEU A 86 -2.62 0.98 -10.02
C LEU A 86 -3.52 0.47 -8.89
N GLU A 87 -2.89 -0.17 -7.92
CA GLU A 87 -3.54 -0.72 -6.72
C GLU A 87 -2.84 -0.23 -5.45
N VAL A 88 -3.60 -0.08 -4.36
CA VAL A 88 -3.06 0.30 -3.04
C VAL A 88 -3.12 -0.89 -2.11
N ASN A 89 -1.98 -1.23 -1.54
CA ASN A 89 -1.92 -2.05 -0.35
C ASN A 89 -2.26 -1.17 0.87
N TYR A 90 -3.53 -1.15 1.25
CA TYR A 90 -4.03 -0.35 2.37
C TYR A 90 -3.49 -0.84 3.72
N ASN A 91 -3.31 -2.15 3.89
CA ASN A 91 -2.75 -2.73 5.12
C ASN A 91 -1.37 -2.12 5.41
N LYS A 92 -0.47 -2.21 4.42
CA LYS A 92 0.87 -1.64 4.52
C LYS A 92 0.86 -0.11 4.66
N LEU A 93 -0.08 0.57 3.98
CA LEU A 93 -0.22 2.02 4.09
C LEU A 93 -0.65 2.46 5.49
N PHE A 94 -1.55 1.71 6.13
CA PHE A 94 -2.05 2.02 7.47
C PHE A 94 -1.05 1.67 8.56
N GLU A 95 -0.29 0.58 8.40
CA GLU A 95 0.80 0.20 9.30
C GLU A 95 1.93 1.23 9.29
N THR A 96 2.45 1.55 8.10
CA THR A 96 3.64 2.41 7.97
C THR A 96 3.29 3.91 8.01
N GLY A 97 2.07 4.27 7.61
CA GLY A 97 1.66 5.65 7.36
C GLY A 97 2.41 6.33 6.22
N ARG A 98 3.15 5.59 5.38
CA ARG A 98 3.99 6.10 4.30
C ARG A 98 3.56 5.52 2.96
N PHE A 99 3.74 6.29 1.88
CA PHE A 99 3.41 5.87 0.52
C PHE A 99 4.51 5.04 -0.17
N VAL A 100 5.47 4.53 0.58
CA VAL A 100 6.64 3.83 0.04
C VAL A 100 6.27 2.38 -0.28
N LYS A 101 6.33 2.00 -1.57
CA LYS A 101 5.97 0.65 -2.04
C LYS A 101 4.58 0.20 -1.57
N THR A 102 3.63 1.12 -1.45
CA THR A 102 2.22 0.84 -1.12
C THR A 102 1.30 0.99 -2.32
N ILE A 103 1.70 1.79 -3.31
CA ILE A 103 1.03 1.90 -4.60
C ILE A 103 1.85 1.10 -5.61
N THR A 104 1.25 0.08 -6.18
CA THR A 104 1.90 -0.81 -7.15
C THR A 104 1.07 -0.89 -8.43
N SER A 105 1.74 -1.20 -9.54
CA SER A 105 1.01 -1.51 -10.77
C SER A 105 0.40 -2.90 -10.67
N VAL A 106 -0.84 -3.05 -11.14
CA VAL A 106 -1.52 -4.34 -11.28
C VAL A 106 -0.67 -5.31 -12.11
N ALA A 107 0.01 -4.82 -13.14
CA ALA A 107 0.89 -5.64 -13.96
C ALA A 107 2.10 -6.17 -13.17
N SER A 108 2.69 -5.36 -12.29
CA SER A 108 3.80 -5.80 -11.42
C SER A 108 3.35 -6.80 -10.36
N MET A 109 2.12 -6.65 -9.84
CA MET A 109 1.54 -7.62 -8.90
C MET A 109 1.35 -8.98 -9.56
N LYS A 110 0.70 -9.01 -10.73
CA LYS A 110 0.53 -10.24 -11.53
C LYS A 110 1.85 -10.90 -11.91
N ALA A 111 2.87 -10.11 -12.24
CA ALA A 111 4.20 -10.64 -12.52
C ALA A 111 4.80 -11.33 -11.29
N ARG A 112 4.66 -10.73 -10.09
CA ARG A 112 5.15 -11.33 -8.84
C ARG A 112 4.42 -12.63 -8.50
N GLU A 113 3.09 -12.65 -8.64
CA GLU A 113 2.27 -13.86 -8.43
C GLU A 113 2.65 -14.98 -9.39
N SER A 114 2.91 -14.64 -10.66
CA SER A 114 3.37 -15.60 -11.68
C SER A 114 4.75 -16.17 -11.34
N ILE A 115 5.69 -15.31 -10.91
CA ILE A 115 7.03 -15.73 -10.47
C ILE A 115 6.94 -16.68 -9.26
N GLU A 116 6.09 -16.37 -8.29
CA GLU A 116 5.88 -17.19 -7.10
C GLU A 116 5.28 -18.55 -7.47
N LYS A 117 4.27 -18.56 -8.35
CA LYS A 117 3.61 -19.78 -8.80
C LYS A 117 4.54 -20.75 -9.54
N HIS A 118 5.49 -20.22 -10.30
CA HIS A 118 6.43 -21.00 -11.10
C HIS A 118 7.81 -21.14 -10.47
N GLU A 119 7.99 -20.69 -9.22
CA GLU A 119 9.24 -20.78 -8.44
C GLU A 119 10.48 -20.16 -9.15
N TYR A 120 10.27 -19.18 -10.02
CA TYR A 120 11.37 -18.55 -10.78
C TYR A 120 12.28 -17.63 -9.96
N TRP A 121 12.03 -17.47 -8.66
CA TRP A 121 12.79 -16.58 -7.77
C TRP A 121 14.28 -16.90 -7.75
N GLU A 122 14.65 -18.18 -7.77
CA GLU A 122 16.07 -18.58 -7.75
C GLU A 122 16.81 -18.12 -9.01
N ILE A 123 16.21 -18.34 -10.17
CA ILE A 123 16.74 -17.93 -11.48
C ILE A 123 16.85 -16.40 -11.54
N ILE A 124 15.79 -15.70 -11.12
CA ILE A 124 15.73 -14.23 -11.11
C ILE A 124 16.79 -13.65 -10.18
N ASN A 125 16.97 -14.21 -8.98
CA ASN A 125 17.95 -13.73 -8.02
C ASN A 125 19.38 -13.91 -8.54
N ARG A 126 19.69 -15.01 -9.24
CA ARG A 126 20.96 -15.18 -9.95
C ARG A 126 21.16 -14.11 -11.01
N GLY A 127 20.15 -13.86 -11.84
CA GLY A 127 20.21 -12.80 -12.86
C GLY A 127 20.35 -11.39 -12.28
N LEU A 128 19.73 -11.10 -11.13
CA LEU A 128 19.84 -9.82 -10.44
C LEU A 128 21.27 -9.57 -9.93
N LYS A 129 21.95 -10.59 -9.40
CA LYS A 129 23.36 -10.49 -8.99
C LYS A 129 24.26 -10.12 -10.17
N VAL A 130 24.05 -10.76 -11.32
CA VAL A 130 24.79 -10.44 -12.55
C VAL A 130 24.52 -8.99 -12.99
N LEU A 131 23.27 -8.55 -12.95
CA LEU A 131 22.90 -7.17 -13.29
C LEU A 131 23.56 -6.14 -12.38
N GLU A 132 23.63 -6.41 -11.08
CA GLU A 132 24.31 -5.55 -10.10
C GLU A 132 25.79 -5.36 -10.44
N THR A 133 26.47 -6.44 -10.86
CA THR A 133 27.89 -6.39 -11.23
C THR A 133 28.12 -5.69 -12.58
N VAL A 134 27.28 -5.98 -13.59
CA VAL A 134 27.52 -5.50 -14.96
C VAL A 134 27.07 -4.06 -15.16
N ASN A 135 25.86 -3.72 -14.70
CA ASN A 135 25.31 -2.38 -14.83
C ASN A 135 24.17 -2.13 -13.83
N PRO A 136 24.46 -1.55 -12.65
CA PRO A 136 23.45 -1.32 -11.62
C PRO A 136 22.35 -0.34 -12.05
N ALA A 137 22.59 0.50 -13.08
CA ALA A 137 21.56 1.39 -13.60
C ALA A 137 20.35 0.63 -14.20
N LEU A 138 20.53 -0.62 -14.63
CA LEU A 138 19.44 -1.45 -15.15
C LEU A 138 18.45 -1.88 -14.06
N LEU A 139 18.83 -1.78 -12.78
CA LEU A 139 17.96 -2.09 -11.64
C LEU A 139 16.93 -0.98 -11.36
N ALA A 140 17.14 0.23 -11.88
CA ALA A 140 16.22 1.36 -11.72
C ALA A 140 14.94 1.24 -12.58
N ARG A 141 14.76 0.12 -13.28
CA ARG A 141 13.58 -0.16 -14.10
C ARG A 141 12.37 -0.57 -13.26
N SER A 142 11.18 -0.53 -13.87
CA SER A 142 9.95 -1.07 -13.27
C SER A 142 10.16 -2.52 -12.84
N GLU A 143 9.58 -2.94 -11.71
CA GLU A 143 9.77 -4.27 -11.13
C GLU A 143 9.64 -5.41 -12.15
N ARG A 144 8.55 -5.45 -12.92
CA ARG A 144 8.31 -6.46 -13.95
C ARG A 144 9.43 -6.56 -15.00
N CYS A 145 9.90 -5.42 -15.52
CA CYS A 145 10.96 -5.39 -16.54
C CYS A 145 12.32 -5.75 -15.94
N LYS A 146 12.55 -5.39 -14.67
CA LYS A 146 13.76 -5.76 -13.93
C LYS A 146 13.81 -7.28 -13.74
N TYR A 147 12.71 -7.89 -13.32
CA TYR A 147 12.61 -9.34 -13.15
C TYR A 147 12.69 -10.08 -14.47
N ALA A 148 12.00 -9.61 -15.51
CA ALA A 148 12.11 -10.16 -16.86
C ALA A 148 13.55 -10.12 -17.36
N LEU A 149 14.24 -8.98 -17.23
CA LEU A 149 15.63 -8.85 -17.65
C LEU A 149 16.55 -9.79 -16.89
N ALA A 150 16.39 -9.89 -15.57
CA ALA A 150 17.16 -10.80 -14.74
C ALA A 150 16.96 -12.27 -15.16
N TYR A 151 15.70 -12.67 -15.37
CA TYR A 151 15.36 -14.00 -15.85
C TYR A 151 16.00 -14.31 -17.20
N MET A 152 15.85 -13.40 -18.17
CA MET A 152 16.42 -13.57 -19.50
C MET A 152 17.95 -13.68 -19.45
N ILE A 153 18.63 -12.88 -18.62
CA ILE A 153 20.08 -12.96 -18.46
C ILE A 153 20.48 -14.31 -17.87
N ALA A 154 19.85 -14.74 -16.78
CA ALA A 154 20.15 -16.03 -16.15
C ALA A 154 19.96 -17.19 -17.14
N LYS A 155 18.84 -17.21 -17.88
CA LYS A 155 18.59 -18.21 -18.92
C LYS A 155 19.62 -18.18 -20.03
N THR A 156 19.98 -16.99 -20.54
CA THR A 156 21.00 -16.88 -21.60
C THR A 156 22.39 -17.34 -21.15
N ILE A 157 22.70 -17.27 -19.85
CA ILE A 157 23.96 -17.78 -19.32
C ILE A 157 23.92 -19.32 -19.26
N GLU A 158 22.78 -19.90 -18.85
CA GLU A 158 22.59 -21.36 -18.75
C GLU A 158 22.49 -22.05 -20.10
N THR A 159 21.59 -21.59 -20.97
CA THR A 159 21.26 -22.25 -22.24
C THR A 159 22.00 -21.67 -23.43
N GLY A 160 22.57 -20.46 -23.30
CA GLY A 160 23.16 -19.72 -24.42
C GLY A 160 22.13 -19.02 -25.32
N GLU A 161 20.84 -19.27 -25.13
CA GLU A 161 19.77 -18.75 -25.96
C GLU A 161 18.90 -17.73 -25.22
N ILE A 162 18.37 -16.75 -25.96
CA ILE A 162 17.43 -15.78 -25.41
C ILE A 162 16.05 -16.43 -25.36
N PRO A 163 15.37 -16.46 -24.20
CA PRO A 163 14.05 -17.09 -24.06
C PRO A 163 13.03 -16.43 -24.99
N SER A 164 11.98 -17.18 -25.33
CA SER A 164 10.99 -16.74 -26.32
C SER A 164 10.18 -15.53 -25.84
N GLU A 165 9.66 -14.77 -26.80
CA GLU A 165 8.83 -13.59 -26.49
C GLU A 165 7.56 -13.98 -25.73
N GLU A 166 6.87 -15.02 -26.17
CA GLU A 166 5.63 -15.51 -25.57
C GLU A 166 5.84 -15.94 -24.12
N GLU A 167 6.93 -16.66 -23.84
CA GLU A 167 7.31 -17.07 -22.50
C GLU A 167 7.50 -15.85 -21.57
N VAL A 168 8.30 -14.87 -21.97
CA VAL A 168 8.64 -13.73 -21.12
C VAL A 168 7.43 -12.80 -20.92
N THR A 169 6.65 -12.57 -21.98
CA THR A 169 5.46 -11.71 -21.90
C THR A 169 4.36 -12.34 -21.04
N SER A 170 4.16 -13.65 -21.15
CA SER A 170 3.20 -14.41 -20.34
C SER A 170 3.58 -14.41 -18.86
N ILE A 171 4.84 -14.76 -18.54
CA ILE A 171 5.31 -14.88 -17.16
C ILE A 171 5.34 -13.51 -16.47
N PHE A 172 5.92 -12.50 -17.11
CA PHE A 172 6.22 -11.21 -16.46
C PHE A 172 5.20 -10.11 -16.77
N ASN A 173 4.16 -10.40 -17.56
CA ASN A 173 3.13 -9.44 -17.98
C ASN A 173 3.76 -8.16 -18.56
N VAL A 174 4.71 -8.36 -19.48
CA VAL A 174 5.48 -7.31 -20.16
C VAL A 174 4.93 -7.12 -21.58
N SER A 175 4.94 -5.89 -22.10
CA SER A 175 4.53 -5.64 -23.48
C SER A 175 5.60 -6.12 -24.46
N GLU A 176 5.20 -6.52 -25.66
CA GLU A 176 6.11 -6.85 -26.78
C GLU A 176 7.17 -5.76 -27.02
N THR A 177 6.74 -4.50 -27.03
CA THR A 177 7.66 -3.35 -27.17
C THR A 177 8.71 -3.27 -26.07
N SER A 178 8.33 -3.65 -24.84
CA SER A 178 9.25 -3.70 -23.72
C SER A 178 10.19 -4.90 -23.84
N TYR A 179 9.68 -6.06 -24.26
CA TYR A 179 10.48 -7.25 -24.53
C TYR A 179 11.57 -6.97 -25.58
N ARG A 180 11.22 -6.37 -26.72
CA ARG A 180 12.20 -5.98 -27.77
C ARG A 180 13.31 -5.08 -27.20
N ARG A 181 12.97 -4.14 -26.32
CA ARG A 181 13.96 -3.28 -25.64
C ARG A 181 14.85 -4.06 -24.68
N LEU A 182 14.31 -5.04 -23.96
CA LEU A 182 15.10 -5.92 -23.07
C LEU A 182 16.05 -6.81 -23.88
N LYS A 183 15.58 -7.35 -25.01
CA LYS A 183 16.40 -8.14 -25.93
C LYS A 183 17.62 -7.36 -26.42
N LEU A 184 17.44 -6.11 -26.84
CA LEU A 184 18.54 -5.22 -27.27
C LEU A 184 19.60 -5.00 -26.17
N ILE A 185 19.15 -4.91 -24.91
CA ILE A 185 20.05 -4.75 -23.77
C ILE A 185 20.87 -6.02 -23.58
N ILE A 186 20.22 -7.18 -23.64
CA ILE A 186 20.90 -8.46 -23.49
C ILE A 186 21.93 -8.66 -24.58
N THR A 187 21.60 -8.38 -25.84
CA THR A 187 22.56 -8.45 -26.96
C THR A 187 23.76 -7.52 -26.73
N SER A 188 23.54 -6.32 -26.17
CA SER A 188 24.63 -5.40 -25.81
C SER A 188 25.48 -5.85 -24.63
N ILE A 189 24.91 -6.67 -23.73
CA ILE A 189 25.62 -7.25 -22.60
C ILE A 189 26.39 -8.50 -23.05
N GLN A 190 25.83 -9.32 -23.94
CA GLN A 190 26.49 -10.50 -24.53
C GLN A 190 27.79 -10.14 -25.26
N SER A 191 27.87 -8.97 -25.89
CA SER A 191 29.11 -8.49 -26.48
C SER A 191 30.18 -8.10 -25.46
N ARG A 192 29.87 -8.08 -24.15
CA ARG A 192 30.84 -7.78 -23.09
C ARG A 192 31.52 -9.06 -22.58
N PRO A 193 32.85 -9.06 -22.43
CA PRO A 193 33.60 -10.23 -21.98
C PRO A 193 33.29 -10.65 -20.53
N VAL A 194 32.64 -9.78 -19.74
CA VAL A 194 32.30 -10.01 -18.32
C VAL A 194 31.35 -11.19 -18.12
N LEU A 195 30.48 -11.50 -19.10
CA LEU A 195 29.56 -12.63 -18.97
C LEU A 195 30.24 -14.01 -19.07
N ALA A 196 31.45 -14.09 -19.62
CA ALA A 196 32.19 -15.36 -19.71
C ALA A 196 32.59 -15.90 -18.32
N GLN A 197 32.72 -15.02 -17.32
CA GLN A 197 33.08 -15.39 -15.95
C GLN A 197 31.94 -16.10 -15.19
N PHE A 198 30.70 -15.96 -15.66
CA PHE A 198 29.51 -16.53 -15.01
C PHE A 198 29.01 -17.82 -15.69
N LYS A 199 29.66 -18.27 -16.77
CA LYS A 199 29.35 -19.54 -17.45
C LYS A 199 29.97 -20.76 -16.75
N SER A 200 30.87 -20.55 -15.79
CA SER A 200 31.73 -21.58 -15.18
C SER A 200 31.36 -21.95 -13.73
N THR A 201 30.18 -21.55 -13.27
CA THR A 201 29.63 -21.87 -11.94
C THR A 201 28.22 -22.39 -12.08
#